data_AF-A0A968TTG3-F1
#
_entry.id   AF-A0A968TTG3-F1
#
_cell.length_a   1.000
_cell.length_b   1.000
_cell.length_c   1.000
_cell.angle_alpha   90.00
_cell.angle_beta   90.00
_cell.angle_gamma   90.00
#
_symmetry.space_group_name_H-M   'P 1'
#
loop_
_entity.id
_entity.type
_entity.pdbx_description
1 polymer ?
#
loop_
_entity_poly.entity_id
_entity_poly.type
_entity_poly.pdbx_seq_one_letter_code
_entity_poly.pdbx_strand_id
1 'polypeptide(L)'
;MRPSPRIRTSGAGFSLYRFSFGHGGLACEACHGSTHAVFPASHANDNVQSIELQGHAGTLAECGACHDNVPTTVDGGPHGLHPLGARWVSDHGDVVESSGSAPCLACHGTDARGTVLSYAHADRTLTTPFGTKNFWRGFQIGCYACHNGPASDDPNPNRPPQASNTSAATPGATPVAVPLTVSDPDGNPLTLRIVSQPGHGTVGLAANVATYFRRRVLAASTCSPSRPGTARRIPTSHR
;
A
#
# COMPACT_ATOMS: atom_id res chain seq x y z
N MET A 1 13.87 26.76 -23.00
CA MET A 1 14.79 26.29 -21.93
C MET A 1 14.11 26.49 -20.59
N ARG A 2 13.55 25.42 -19.99
CA ARG A 2 13.06 25.45 -18.61
C ARG A 2 14.27 25.30 -17.67
N PRO A 3 14.34 26.02 -16.55
CA PRO A 3 15.50 25.97 -15.67
C PRO A 3 15.58 24.57 -15.01
N SER A 4 16.74 23.92 -15.10
CA SER A 4 17.01 22.65 -14.44
C SER A 4 16.79 22.79 -12.92
N PRO A 5 16.05 21.87 -12.28
CA PRO A 5 15.88 21.90 -10.84
C PRO A 5 17.23 21.58 -10.19
N ARG A 6 17.71 22.47 -9.32
CA ARG A 6 18.95 22.28 -8.57
C ARG A 6 18.82 21.01 -7.71
N ILE A 7 19.53 19.96 -8.10
CA ILE A 7 19.70 18.75 -7.29
C ILE A 7 20.43 19.18 -6.01
N ARG A 8 19.74 19.13 -4.86
CA ARG A 8 20.40 19.24 -3.54
C ARG A 8 20.72 17.83 -3.08
N THR A 9 21.89 17.33 -3.49
CA THR A 9 22.44 16.04 -3.06
C THR A 9 22.80 16.09 -1.57
N SER A 10 22.35 15.10 -0.79
CA SER A 10 22.90 14.82 0.53
C SER A 10 24.17 13.99 0.35
N GLY A 11 25.33 14.65 0.26
CA GLY A 11 26.62 14.00 0.02
C GLY A 11 26.87 13.66 -1.46
N ALA A 12 28.14 13.70 -1.87
CA ALA A 12 28.53 13.42 -3.25
C ALA A 12 28.15 11.97 -3.63
N GLY A 13 27.35 11.80 -4.69
CA GLY A 13 26.99 10.51 -5.25
C GLY A 13 25.65 9.90 -4.81
N PHE A 14 24.94 10.48 -3.84
CA PHE A 14 23.64 9.97 -3.38
C PHE A 14 22.52 11.00 -3.55
N SER A 15 21.41 10.58 -4.17
CA SER A 15 20.16 11.35 -4.25
C SER A 15 19.19 10.85 -3.20
N LEU A 16 18.49 11.76 -2.52
CA LEU A 16 17.39 11.39 -1.63
C LEU A 16 16.22 10.85 -2.45
N TYR A 17 15.48 9.90 -1.89
CA TYR A 17 14.29 9.30 -2.51
C TYR A 17 13.31 10.35 -3.08
N ARG A 18 13.04 11.43 -2.33
CA ARG A 18 12.17 12.55 -2.73
C ARG A 18 12.64 13.33 -3.97
N PHE A 19 13.86 13.07 -4.45
CA PHE A 19 14.44 13.67 -5.64
C PHE A 19 14.71 12.65 -6.74
N SER A 20 14.26 11.40 -6.55
CA SER A 20 14.38 10.35 -7.54
C SER A 20 13.18 10.37 -8.48
N PHE A 21 13.45 10.12 -9.76
CA PHE A 21 12.46 10.10 -10.84
C PHE A 21 12.58 8.80 -11.65
N GLY A 22 11.47 8.35 -12.23
CA GLY A 22 11.38 7.18 -13.10
C GLY A 22 10.12 7.23 -13.96
N HIS A 23 9.92 6.24 -14.83
CA HIS A 23 8.68 6.04 -15.62
C HIS A 23 8.05 7.32 -16.19
N GLY A 24 8.63 7.85 -17.27
CA GLY A 24 8.15 9.09 -17.88
C GLY A 24 8.52 10.37 -17.11
N GLY A 25 9.48 10.29 -16.18
CA GLY A 25 9.95 11.43 -15.40
C GLY A 25 9.08 11.76 -14.19
N LEU A 26 8.27 10.80 -13.72
CA LEU A 26 7.50 10.90 -12.49
C LEU A 26 8.41 10.75 -11.28
N ALA A 27 8.18 11.55 -10.24
CA ALA A 27 8.88 11.39 -8.97
C ALA A 27 8.48 10.04 -8.35
N CYS A 28 9.40 9.34 -7.69
CA CYS A 28 9.10 8.02 -7.12
C CYS A 28 7.94 8.07 -6.10
N GLU A 29 7.81 9.18 -5.36
CA GLU A 29 6.69 9.43 -4.44
C GLU A 29 5.32 9.47 -5.12
N ALA A 30 5.24 9.69 -6.43
CA ALA A 30 3.98 9.62 -7.16
C ALA A 30 3.39 8.22 -7.17
N CYS A 31 4.23 7.18 -7.08
CA CYS A 31 3.79 5.78 -7.04
C CYS A 31 3.85 5.19 -5.64
N HIS A 32 4.87 5.50 -4.84
CA HIS A 32 5.06 4.92 -3.51
C HIS A 32 4.58 5.81 -2.35
N GLY A 33 3.93 6.94 -2.65
CA GLY A 33 3.38 7.83 -1.63
C GLY A 33 4.45 8.66 -0.92
N SER A 34 4.07 9.30 0.18
CA SER A 34 4.97 10.17 0.95
C SER A 34 6.19 9.41 1.47
N THR A 35 7.34 10.06 1.63
CA THR A 35 8.55 9.41 2.19
C THR A 35 8.39 8.84 3.60
N HIS A 36 7.31 9.22 4.30
CA HIS A 36 6.96 8.71 5.62
C HIS A 36 5.92 7.58 5.56
N ALA A 37 5.35 7.31 4.39
CA ALA A 37 4.40 6.24 4.18
C ALA A 37 5.15 4.93 3.88
N VAL A 38 4.87 3.91 4.67
CA VAL A 38 5.13 2.52 4.29
C VAL A 38 3.78 1.91 3.97
N PHE A 39 3.60 1.49 2.73
CA PHE A 39 2.28 1.10 2.24
C PHE A 39 1.80 -0.30 2.69
N PRO A 40 0.47 -0.49 2.85
CA PRO A 40 -0.51 0.56 3.11
C PRO A 40 -0.18 1.22 4.46
N ALA A 41 -0.29 2.54 4.50
CA ALA A 41 0.04 3.32 5.68
C ALA A 41 -1.04 3.14 6.75
N SER A 42 -0.67 3.14 8.04
CA SER A 42 -1.66 3.11 9.13
C SER A 42 -2.44 4.44 9.22
N HIS A 43 -1.86 5.52 8.71
CA HIS A 43 -2.52 6.82 8.58
C HIS A 43 -3.35 6.89 7.31
N ALA A 44 -4.67 7.10 7.46
CA ALA A 44 -5.60 7.06 6.34
C ALA A 44 -5.25 8.06 5.23
N ASN A 45 -4.78 9.26 5.58
CA ASN A 45 -4.45 10.32 4.62
C ASN A 45 -3.35 9.90 3.62
N ASP A 46 -2.37 9.10 4.04
CA ASP A 46 -1.29 8.64 3.16
C ASP A 46 -1.79 7.62 2.12
N ASN A 47 -2.94 6.97 2.36
CA ASN A 47 -3.53 6.02 1.42
C ASN A 47 -4.54 6.65 0.45
N VAL A 48 -5.04 7.87 0.71
CA VAL A 48 -6.14 8.48 -0.06
C VAL A 48 -5.83 8.49 -1.55
N GLN A 49 -4.65 8.98 -1.94
CA GLN A 49 -4.24 9.00 -3.35
C GLN A 49 -4.28 7.60 -3.97
N SER A 50 -3.70 6.60 -3.31
CA SER A 50 -3.68 5.23 -3.85
C SER A 50 -5.09 4.64 -3.99
N ILE A 51 -5.96 4.89 -3.00
CA ILE A 51 -7.33 4.40 -3.04
C ILE A 51 -8.12 5.07 -4.17
N GLU A 52 -7.97 6.38 -4.34
CA GLU A 52 -8.66 7.12 -5.41
C GLU A 52 -8.21 6.70 -6.81
N LEU A 53 -6.93 6.39 -6.99
CA LEU A 53 -6.35 6.09 -8.31
C LEU A 53 -6.51 4.62 -8.74
N GLN A 54 -6.38 3.67 -7.82
CA GLN A 54 -6.42 2.23 -8.15
C GLN A 54 -7.44 1.42 -7.34
N GLY A 55 -8.25 2.07 -6.50
CA GLY A 55 -9.30 1.43 -5.71
C GLY A 55 -8.80 0.70 -4.46
N HIS A 56 -7.49 0.69 -4.20
CA HIS A 56 -6.91 0.02 -3.03
C HIS A 56 -5.71 0.77 -2.46
N ALA A 57 -5.51 0.63 -1.15
CA ALA A 57 -4.35 1.19 -0.47
C ALA A 57 -3.07 0.45 -0.88
N GLY A 58 -2.00 1.16 -1.21
CA GLY A 58 -0.74 0.55 -1.59
C GLY A 58 0.08 1.39 -2.54
N THR A 59 1.29 0.92 -2.85
CA THR A 59 2.05 1.44 -4.00
C THR A 59 1.18 1.34 -5.26
N LEU A 60 1.18 2.37 -6.09
CA LEU A 60 0.49 2.33 -7.38
C LEU A 60 1.11 1.25 -8.26
N ALA A 61 0.29 0.26 -8.63
CA ALA A 61 0.67 -0.86 -9.49
C ALA A 61 -0.30 -1.05 -10.66
N GLU A 62 -1.53 -0.53 -10.56
CA GLU A 62 -2.52 -0.61 -11.63
C GLU A 62 -2.23 0.44 -12.70
N CYS A 63 -1.65 0.02 -13.83
CA CYS A 63 -1.22 0.93 -14.90
C CYS A 63 -2.37 1.79 -15.46
N GLY A 64 -3.60 1.26 -15.43
CA GLY A 64 -4.82 1.95 -15.83
C GLY A 64 -5.17 3.17 -14.98
N ALA A 65 -4.52 3.36 -13.83
CA ALA A 65 -4.68 4.58 -13.03
C ALA A 65 -4.19 5.84 -13.76
N CYS A 66 -3.25 5.70 -14.70
CA CYS A 66 -2.69 6.81 -15.47
C CYS A 66 -2.75 6.61 -16.99
N HIS A 67 -2.89 5.38 -17.47
CA HIS A 67 -2.90 5.05 -18.89
C HIS A 67 -4.28 4.58 -19.34
N ASP A 68 -4.97 5.40 -20.13
CA ASP A 68 -6.25 5.02 -20.74
C ASP A 68 -6.11 3.81 -21.67
N ASN A 69 -4.95 3.71 -22.34
CA ASN A 69 -4.56 2.58 -23.19
C ASN A 69 -3.32 1.92 -22.60
N VAL A 70 -3.52 0.96 -21.70
CA VAL A 70 -2.42 0.25 -21.03
C VAL A 70 -1.65 -0.60 -22.06
N PRO A 71 -0.33 -0.36 -22.27
CA PRO A 71 0.46 -1.15 -23.21
C PRO A 71 0.65 -2.59 -22.72
N THR A 72 0.54 -3.58 -23.61
CA THR A 72 0.94 -4.96 -23.31
C THR A 72 2.47 -5.06 -23.40
N THR A 73 3.15 -5.27 -22.28
CA THR A 73 4.62 -5.36 -22.18
C THR A 73 5.01 -6.29 -21.03
N VAL A 74 6.17 -6.94 -21.11
CA VAL A 74 6.70 -7.78 -20.03
C VAL A 74 7.48 -6.95 -19.00
N ASP A 75 8.22 -5.94 -19.47
CA ASP A 75 9.24 -5.23 -18.70
C ASP A 75 9.23 -3.69 -18.90
N GLY A 76 8.24 -3.17 -19.62
CA GLY A 76 8.16 -1.74 -19.94
C GLY A 76 7.70 -0.85 -18.79
N GLY A 77 7.23 -1.41 -17.68
CA GLY A 77 6.80 -0.66 -16.50
C GLY A 77 7.93 -0.37 -15.50
N PRO A 78 7.63 0.41 -14.44
CA PRO A 78 8.55 0.61 -13.33
C PRO A 78 9.03 -0.73 -12.77
N HIS A 79 10.32 -0.86 -12.43
CA HIS A 79 10.91 -2.11 -11.93
C HIS A 79 10.79 -3.31 -12.88
N GLY A 80 10.57 -3.09 -14.18
CA GLY A 80 10.34 -4.18 -15.13
C GLY A 80 8.97 -4.83 -14.96
N LEU A 81 7.98 -4.09 -14.44
CA LEU A 81 6.62 -4.59 -14.26
C LEU A 81 5.85 -4.65 -15.57
N HIS A 82 5.15 -5.75 -15.79
CA HIS A 82 4.09 -5.88 -16.79
C HIS A 82 2.75 -5.35 -16.24
N PRO A 83 1.77 -5.04 -17.10
CA PRO A 83 0.40 -4.70 -16.67
C PRO A 83 -0.25 -5.81 -15.84
N LEU A 84 -1.22 -5.42 -15.02
CA LEU A 84 -2.00 -6.35 -14.20
C LEU A 84 -3.45 -6.47 -14.71
N GLY A 85 -4.17 -7.46 -14.18
CA GLY A 85 -5.60 -7.61 -14.42
C GLY A 85 -5.98 -8.50 -15.61
N ALA A 86 -7.27 -8.50 -15.95
CA ALA A 86 -7.86 -9.48 -16.86
C ALA A 86 -7.29 -9.42 -18.29
N ARG A 87 -6.98 -8.23 -18.79
CA ARG A 87 -6.40 -8.05 -20.12
C ARG A 87 -5.03 -8.72 -20.22
N TRP A 88 -4.13 -8.44 -19.27
CA TRP A 88 -2.84 -9.11 -19.22
C TRP A 88 -2.98 -10.63 -19.11
N VAL A 89 -3.90 -11.11 -18.26
CA VAL A 89 -4.14 -12.55 -18.13
C VAL A 89 -4.66 -13.18 -19.42
N SER A 90 -5.40 -12.46 -20.25
CA SER A 90 -5.80 -12.94 -21.58
C SER A 90 -4.62 -12.95 -22.57
N ASP A 91 -3.78 -11.91 -22.54
CA ASP A 91 -2.77 -11.67 -23.57
C ASP A 91 -1.41 -12.35 -23.27
N HIS A 92 -1.13 -12.74 -22.01
CA HIS A 92 0.19 -13.25 -21.62
C HIS A 92 0.55 -14.58 -22.30
N GLY A 93 -0.44 -15.35 -22.76
CA GLY A 93 -0.21 -16.57 -23.54
C GLY A 93 0.57 -16.28 -24.82
N ASP A 94 0.10 -15.31 -25.61
CA ASP A 94 0.75 -14.87 -26.85
C ASP A 94 2.18 -14.38 -26.61
N VAL A 95 2.41 -13.75 -25.45
CA VAL A 95 3.73 -13.29 -25.03
C VAL A 95 4.66 -14.48 -24.74
N VAL A 96 4.17 -15.50 -24.04
CA VAL A 96 4.95 -16.72 -23.77
C VAL A 96 5.22 -17.49 -25.06
N GLU A 97 4.27 -17.56 -25.99
CA GLU A 97 4.46 -18.22 -27.28
C GLU A 97 5.52 -17.52 -28.14
N SER A 98 5.57 -16.19 -28.08
CA SER A 98 6.52 -15.39 -28.88
C SER A 98 7.92 -15.25 -28.27
N SER A 99 8.02 -15.19 -26.94
CA SER A 99 9.27 -14.85 -26.23
C SER A 99 9.74 -15.89 -25.22
N GLY A 100 8.96 -16.95 -25.01
CA GLY A 100 9.21 -17.96 -23.98
C GLY A 100 8.86 -17.46 -22.56
N SER A 101 8.95 -18.37 -21.59
CA SER A 101 8.64 -18.06 -20.18
C SER A 101 9.85 -17.54 -19.38
N ALA A 102 11.06 -17.60 -19.93
CA ALA A 102 12.29 -17.23 -19.22
C ALA A 102 12.28 -15.81 -18.63
N PRO A 103 11.75 -14.77 -19.31
CA PRO A 103 11.66 -13.42 -18.74
C PRO A 103 10.81 -13.34 -17.46
N CYS A 104 9.79 -14.20 -17.34
CA CYS A 104 8.88 -14.21 -16.21
C CYS A 104 9.54 -14.77 -14.93
N LEU A 105 10.48 -15.71 -15.08
CA LEU A 105 11.06 -16.47 -13.96
C LEU A 105 11.89 -15.60 -13.00
N ALA A 106 12.35 -14.43 -13.44
CA ALA A 106 13.07 -13.48 -12.59
C ALA A 106 12.21 -12.98 -11.41
N CYS A 107 10.91 -12.78 -11.64
CA CYS A 107 9.97 -12.33 -10.61
C CYS A 107 9.06 -13.47 -10.11
N HIS A 108 8.73 -14.42 -11.00
CA HIS A 108 7.82 -15.53 -10.70
C HIS A 108 8.52 -16.82 -10.25
N GLY A 109 9.85 -16.79 -10.10
CA GLY A 109 10.64 -17.89 -9.57
C GLY A 109 11.00 -18.90 -10.64
N THR A 110 12.17 -19.54 -10.49
CA THR A 110 12.65 -20.57 -11.43
C THR A 110 11.83 -21.86 -11.38
N ASP A 111 11.07 -22.07 -10.31
CA ASP A 111 10.11 -23.17 -10.17
C ASP A 111 8.70 -22.81 -10.67
N ALA A 112 8.50 -21.57 -11.14
CA ALA A 112 7.24 -21.03 -11.62
C ALA A 112 6.09 -20.99 -10.59
N ARG A 113 6.40 -21.06 -9.28
CA ARG A 113 5.40 -21.05 -8.19
C ARG A 113 5.13 -19.65 -7.64
N GLY A 114 5.84 -18.63 -8.12
CA GLY A 114 5.80 -17.27 -7.63
C GLY A 114 6.87 -17.00 -6.57
N THR A 115 7.14 -15.72 -6.32
CA THR A 115 8.06 -15.30 -5.27
C THR A 115 7.49 -14.09 -4.53
N VAL A 116 8.25 -13.54 -3.59
CA VAL A 116 7.92 -12.27 -2.94
C VAL A 116 7.84 -11.09 -3.91
N LEU A 117 8.39 -11.21 -5.12
CA LEU A 117 8.33 -10.19 -6.16
C LEU A 117 7.04 -10.26 -6.98
N SER A 118 6.32 -11.37 -6.94
CA SER A 118 5.08 -11.59 -7.70
C SER A 118 3.81 -11.55 -6.83
N TYR A 119 3.88 -10.88 -5.68
CA TYR A 119 2.74 -10.73 -4.79
C TYR A 119 1.62 -9.89 -5.42
N ALA A 120 0.37 -10.36 -5.31
CA ALA A 120 -0.78 -9.55 -5.65
C ALA A 120 -0.87 -8.32 -4.73
N HIS A 121 -0.90 -7.11 -5.32
CA HIS A 121 -0.97 -5.85 -4.56
C HIS A 121 -2.36 -5.55 -3.96
N ALA A 122 -3.38 -6.24 -4.44
CA ALA A 122 -4.77 -6.13 -4.00
C ALA A 122 -5.49 -7.46 -4.18
N ASP A 123 -6.62 -7.58 -3.48
CA ASP A 123 -7.58 -8.65 -3.74
C ASP A 123 -8.14 -8.47 -5.15
N ARG A 124 -8.18 -9.57 -5.91
CA ARG A 124 -8.68 -9.56 -7.28
C ARG A 124 -9.33 -10.89 -7.61
N THR A 125 -10.43 -10.80 -8.36
CA THR A 125 -11.11 -11.94 -8.95
C THR A 125 -10.98 -11.84 -10.45
N LEU A 126 -10.41 -12.88 -11.08
CA LEU A 126 -10.18 -12.95 -12.50
C LEU A 126 -10.98 -14.12 -13.09
N THR A 127 -11.81 -13.83 -14.07
CA THR A 127 -12.48 -14.87 -14.86
C THR A 127 -11.55 -15.30 -15.97
N THR A 128 -11.21 -16.60 -15.99
CA THR A 128 -10.32 -17.19 -16.99
C THR A 128 -11.03 -18.33 -17.71
N PRO A 129 -10.52 -18.80 -18.87
CA PRO A 129 -11.02 -20.01 -19.51
C PRO A 129 -10.97 -21.26 -18.60
N PHE A 130 -10.11 -21.26 -17.58
CA PHE A 130 -9.96 -22.33 -16.59
C PHE A 130 -10.80 -22.11 -15.32
N GLY A 131 -11.78 -21.21 -15.39
CA GLY A 131 -12.66 -20.84 -14.29
C GLY A 131 -12.24 -19.55 -13.58
N THR A 132 -13.02 -19.19 -12.57
CA THR A 132 -12.79 -18.00 -11.76
C THR A 132 -11.66 -18.24 -10.75
N LYS A 133 -10.67 -17.34 -10.75
CA LYS A 133 -9.51 -17.36 -9.85
C LYS A 133 -9.56 -16.16 -8.91
N ASN A 134 -9.35 -16.42 -7.63
CA ASN A 134 -9.31 -15.39 -6.59
C ASN A 134 -7.90 -15.27 -6.05
N PHE A 135 -7.33 -14.08 -6.14
CA PHE A 135 -6.01 -13.76 -5.61
C PHE A 135 -6.20 -12.74 -4.50
N TRP A 136 -5.88 -13.12 -3.27
CA TRP A 136 -5.86 -12.21 -2.15
C TRP A 136 -4.56 -11.38 -2.15
N ARG A 137 -4.58 -10.22 -1.51
CA ARG A 137 -3.41 -9.35 -1.38
C ARG A 137 -2.27 -10.08 -0.68
N GLY A 138 -1.15 -10.27 -1.36
CA GLY A 138 -0.02 -11.06 -0.86
C GLY A 138 -0.01 -12.51 -1.33
N PHE A 139 -0.93 -12.91 -2.22
CA PHE A 139 -0.81 -14.16 -2.95
C PHE A 139 0.38 -14.11 -3.90
N GLN A 140 1.29 -15.10 -3.87
CA GLN A 140 2.39 -15.22 -4.82
C GLN A 140 1.88 -15.76 -6.14
N ILE A 141 1.81 -14.91 -7.15
CA ILE A 141 1.33 -15.33 -8.46
C ILE A 141 2.45 -16.13 -9.13
N GLY A 142 2.16 -17.38 -9.47
CA GLY A 142 3.00 -18.26 -10.28
C GLY A 142 2.20 -18.85 -11.44
N CYS A 143 2.88 -19.50 -12.38
CA CYS A 143 2.25 -20.12 -13.54
C CYS A 143 1.21 -21.17 -13.12
N TYR A 144 1.51 -21.93 -12.05
CA TYR A 144 0.66 -23.03 -11.64
C TYR A 144 -0.63 -22.61 -10.92
N ALA A 145 -0.83 -21.31 -10.68
CA ALA A 145 -2.13 -20.82 -10.22
C ALA A 145 -3.26 -21.11 -11.24
N CYS A 146 -2.90 -21.20 -12.52
CA CYS A 146 -3.83 -21.43 -13.62
C CYS A 146 -3.43 -22.60 -14.53
N HIS A 147 -2.13 -22.86 -14.71
CA HIS A 147 -1.63 -23.92 -15.61
C HIS A 147 -1.19 -25.16 -14.83
N ASN A 148 -1.33 -26.34 -15.42
CA ASN A 148 -0.85 -27.56 -14.76
C ASN A 148 0.68 -27.56 -14.72
N GLY A 149 1.24 -27.89 -13.56
CA GLY A 149 2.68 -28.08 -13.44
C GLY A 149 3.19 -29.33 -14.16
N PRO A 150 4.52 -29.50 -14.29
CA PRO A 150 5.14 -30.62 -14.99
C PRO A 150 4.80 -32.00 -14.40
N ALA A 151 4.30 -32.06 -13.16
CA ALA A 151 3.79 -33.28 -12.53
C ALA A 151 2.26 -33.25 -12.30
N SER A 152 1.52 -32.44 -13.07
CA SER A 152 0.13 -32.07 -12.76
C SER A 152 -0.02 -31.42 -11.39
N ASP A 153 1.02 -30.70 -10.97
CA ASP A 153 1.03 -30.01 -9.69
C ASP A 153 -0.07 -28.95 -9.64
N ASP A 154 -0.73 -28.88 -8.48
CA ASP A 154 -1.70 -27.84 -8.15
C ASP A 154 -1.05 -26.44 -8.04
N PRO A 155 -1.87 -25.37 -8.06
CA PRO A 155 -1.48 -24.05 -7.58
C PRO A 155 -0.67 -24.12 -6.29
N ASN A 156 0.21 -23.15 -6.07
CA ASN A 156 0.83 -22.95 -4.76
C ASN A 156 -0.22 -23.17 -3.66
N PRO A 157 -0.08 -24.18 -2.77
CA PRO A 157 -1.09 -24.55 -1.79
C PRO A 157 -1.26 -23.51 -0.68
N ASN A 158 -0.49 -22.43 -0.72
CA ASN A 158 -0.52 -21.34 0.24
C ASN A 158 -1.90 -20.66 0.30
N ARG A 159 -2.54 -20.79 1.45
CA ARG A 159 -3.84 -20.22 1.81
C ARG A 159 -3.63 -18.90 2.55
N PRO A 160 -4.59 -17.97 2.48
CA PRO A 160 -4.47 -16.68 3.15
C PRO A 160 -4.44 -16.86 4.68
N PRO A 161 -3.67 -16.03 5.40
CA PRO A 161 -3.79 -15.94 6.84
C PRO A 161 -5.16 -15.37 7.21
N GLN A 162 -5.68 -15.80 8.35
CA GLN A 162 -6.98 -15.42 8.87
C GLN A 162 -6.83 -14.63 10.17
N ALA A 163 -7.68 -13.61 10.32
CA ALA A 163 -7.80 -12.85 11.55
C ALA A 163 -9.29 -12.74 11.92
N SER A 164 -9.62 -13.06 13.17
CA SER A 164 -11.00 -12.95 13.65
C SER A 164 -11.33 -11.51 14.03
N ASN A 165 -12.53 -11.07 13.66
CA ASN A 165 -13.06 -9.79 14.13
C ASN A 165 -13.19 -9.82 15.65
N THR A 166 -12.79 -8.73 16.28
CA THR A 166 -12.93 -8.49 17.71
C THR A 166 -13.44 -7.09 17.92
N SER A 167 -14.16 -6.88 19.02
CA SER A 167 -14.74 -5.59 19.35
C SER A 167 -14.49 -5.30 20.81
N ALA A 168 -14.16 -4.06 21.13
CA ALA A 168 -13.99 -3.59 22.49
C ALA A 168 -14.65 -2.22 22.66
N ALA A 169 -15.21 -1.99 23.84
CA ALA A 169 -15.74 -0.70 24.25
C ALA A 169 -14.96 -0.22 25.46
N THR A 170 -14.73 1.10 25.54
CA THR A 170 -14.09 1.73 26.70
C THR A 170 -14.89 2.95 27.12
N PRO A 171 -15.31 3.05 28.39
CA PRO A 171 -15.83 4.29 28.94
C PRO A 171 -14.68 5.31 29.08
N GLY A 172 -14.77 6.43 28.37
CA GLY A 172 -13.84 7.55 28.55
C GLY A 172 -12.43 7.30 28.00
N ALA A 173 -11.41 7.78 28.72
CA ALA A 173 -10.02 7.84 28.26
C ALA A 173 -9.16 6.64 28.69
N THR A 174 -9.78 5.51 29.06
CA THR A 174 -9.07 4.32 29.51
C THR A 174 -8.63 3.47 28.32
N PRO A 175 -7.33 3.15 28.17
CA PRO A 175 -6.88 2.24 27.13
C PRO A 175 -7.47 0.84 27.33
N VAL A 176 -7.81 0.16 26.24
CA VAL A 176 -8.31 -1.22 26.29
C VAL A 176 -7.44 -2.13 25.46
N ALA A 177 -6.93 -3.19 26.10
CA ALA A 177 -6.20 -4.26 25.46
C ALA A 177 -7.17 -5.27 24.85
N VAL A 178 -6.93 -5.63 23.59
CA VAL A 178 -7.76 -6.49 22.77
C VAL A 178 -6.87 -7.60 22.22
N PRO A 179 -6.95 -8.81 22.77
CA PRO A 179 -6.26 -9.98 22.21
C PRO A 179 -6.77 -10.24 20.79
N LEU A 180 -5.85 -10.48 19.86
CA LEU A 180 -6.13 -10.81 18.47
C LEU A 180 -5.96 -12.32 18.26
N THR A 181 -6.97 -12.92 17.65
CA THR A 181 -6.92 -14.33 17.22
C THR A 181 -6.57 -14.35 15.73
N VAL A 182 -5.40 -14.87 15.41
CA VAL A 182 -4.87 -14.97 14.05
C VAL A 182 -4.32 -16.37 13.80
N SER A 183 -4.45 -16.86 12.58
CA SER A 183 -3.95 -18.17 12.17
C SER A 183 -3.52 -18.17 10.71
N ASP A 184 -2.54 -19.00 10.38
CA ASP A 184 -2.16 -19.30 9.01
C ASP A 184 -2.43 -20.79 8.76
N PRO A 185 -3.25 -21.15 7.77
CA PRO A 185 -3.58 -22.55 7.52
C PRO A 185 -2.37 -23.43 7.18
N ASP A 186 -1.27 -22.85 6.71
CA ASP A 186 -0.05 -23.54 6.28
C ASP A 186 1.07 -23.43 7.31
N GLY A 187 0.81 -22.79 8.45
CA GLY A 187 1.78 -22.63 9.54
C GLY A 187 2.84 -21.57 9.27
N ASN A 188 2.64 -20.70 8.27
CA ASN A 188 3.58 -19.61 8.01
C ASN A 188 3.66 -18.65 9.20
N PRO A 189 4.85 -18.11 9.53
CA PRO A 189 4.98 -17.09 10.57
C PRO A 189 4.15 -15.85 10.26
N LEU A 190 3.36 -15.42 11.24
CA LEU A 190 2.50 -14.25 11.12
C LEU A 190 3.18 -13.02 11.72
N THR A 191 3.18 -11.93 10.95
CA THR A 191 3.49 -10.59 11.44
C THR A 191 2.25 -9.73 11.33
N LEU A 192 1.83 -9.15 12.44
CA LEU A 192 0.67 -8.27 12.48
C LEU A 192 1.10 -6.82 12.31
N ARG A 193 0.27 -6.06 11.58
CA ARG A 193 0.39 -4.61 11.47
C ARG A 193 -0.97 -3.95 11.44
N ILE A 194 -1.00 -2.68 11.80
CA ILE A 194 -2.20 -1.87 11.74
C ILE A 194 -2.37 -1.33 10.32
N VAL A 195 -3.41 -1.78 9.63
CA VAL A 195 -3.71 -1.35 8.24
C VAL A 195 -4.47 -0.02 8.17
N SER A 196 -5.18 0.34 9.24
CA SER A 196 -5.83 1.65 9.38
C SER A 196 -6.08 1.96 10.86
N GLN A 197 -5.98 3.25 11.20
CA GLN A 197 -6.34 3.76 12.52
C GLN A 197 -7.85 4.02 12.62
N PRO A 198 -8.48 3.81 13.79
CA PRO A 198 -9.89 4.09 14.00
C PRO A 198 -10.18 5.60 13.99
N GLY A 199 -11.37 6.01 13.55
CA GLY A 199 -11.72 7.43 13.41
C GLY A 199 -11.79 8.24 14.71
N HIS A 200 -11.83 7.59 15.88
CA HIS A 200 -12.00 8.23 17.20
C HIS A 200 -10.91 7.90 18.21
N GLY A 201 -9.76 7.42 17.74
CA GLY A 201 -8.64 7.07 18.60
C GLY A 201 -7.44 6.58 17.82
N THR A 202 -6.55 5.92 18.53
CA THR A 202 -5.40 5.23 17.95
C THR A 202 -5.31 3.83 18.52
N VAL A 203 -4.81 2.90 17.72
CA VAL A 203 -4.44 1.56 18.15
C VAL A 203 -2.92 1.49 18.13
N GLY A 204 -2.35 0.95 19.22
CA GLY A 204 -0.99 0.42 19.26
C GLY A 204 -1.02 -1.10 19.18
N LEU A 205 0.05 -1.71 18.67
CA LEU A 205 0.15 -3.16 18.53
C LEU A 205 1.43 -3.66 19.17
N ALA A 206 1.30 -4.67 20.04
CA ALA A 206 2.43 -5.39 20.62
C ALA A 206 2.13 -6.89 20.52
N ALA A 207 2.91 -7.60 19.69
CA ALA A 207 2.64 -8.99 19.31
C ALA A 207 1.18 -9.16 18.85
N ASN A 208 0.42 -10.04 19.52
CA ASN A 208 -0.98 -10.34 19.19
C ASN A 208 -1.97 -9.54 20.07
N VAL A 209 -1.55 -8.42 20.65
CA VAL A 209 -2.41 -7.57 21.47
C VAL A 209 -2.50 -6.17 20.87
N ALA A 210 -3.70 -5.82 20.41
CA ALA A 210 -4.03 -4.45 20.01
C ALA A 210 -4.48 -3.66 21.24
N THR A 211 -3.91 -2.48 21.46
CA THR A 211 -4.33 -1.58 22.54
C THR A 211 -4.98 -0.35 21.95
N TYR A 212 -6.28 -0.15 22.19
CA TYR A 212 -7.03 1.02 21.75
C TYR A 212 -6.92 2.16 22.75
N PHE A 213 -6.54 3.33 22.25
CA PHE A 213 -6.48 4.60 22.96
C PHE A 213 -7.52 5.55 22.35
N ARG A 214 -8.59 5.84 23.11
CA ARG A 214 -9.57 6.84 22.66
C ARG A 214 -8.88 8.20 22.54
N ARG A 215 -9.16 8.93 21.45
CA ARG A 215 -8.71 10.33 21.33
C ARG A 215 -9.30 11.11 22.50
N ARG A 216 -8.44 11.70 23.34
CA ARG A 216 -8.91 12.68 24.33
C ARG A 216 -9.55 13.82 23.55
N VAL A 217 -10.84 14.01 23.72
CA VAL A 217 -11.42 15.33 23.51
C VAL A 217 -10.87 16.12 24.69
N LEU A 218 -9.79 16.87 24.45
CA LEU A 218 -9.53 18.01 25.33
C LEU A 218 -10.82 18.81 25.23
N ALA A 219 -11.62 18.83 26.30
CA ALA A 219 -12.69 19.80 26.41
C ALA A 219 -12.03 21.12 26.03
N ALA A 220 -12.61 21.81 25.04
CA ALA A 220 -12.18 23.16 24.74
C ALA A 220 -12.23 23.89 26.08
N SER A 221 -11.06 24.11 26.70
CA SER A 221 -10.91 25.25 27.57
C SER A 221 -11.24 26.37 26.63
N THR A 222 -12.47 26.86 26.77
CA THR A 222 -12.88 28.12 26.17
C THR A 222 -11.70 29.05 26.43
N CYS A 223 -11.09 29.53 25.35
CA CYS A 223 -10.26 30.72 25.45
C CYS A 223 -11.28 31.81 25.79
N SER A 224 -11.65 31.90 27.07
CA SER A 224 -12.54 32.89 27.60
C SER A 224 -11.72 34.17 27.65
N PRO A 225 -12.07 35.23 26.90
CA PRO A 225 -11.40 36.50 27.01
C PRO A 225 -11.93 37.19 28.27
N SER A 226 -11.57 36.69 29.45
CA SER A 226 -11.83 37.38 30.71
C SER A 226 -10.63 38.26 31.05
N ARG A 227 -10.60 39.46 30.49
CA ARG A 227 -10.18 40.68 31.20
C ARG A 227 -10.58 41.95 30.44
N PRO A 228 -11.41 42.84 31.03
CA PRO A 228 -11.55 44.19 30.53
C PRO A 228 -10.28 44.97 30.88
N GLY A 229 -9.38 45.11 29.91
CA GLY A 229 -8.29 46.07 29.98
C GLY A 229 -8.81 47.45 29.57
N THR A 230 -8.90 48.35 30.53
CA THR A 230 -9.22 49.76 30.33
C THR A 230 -8.27 50.39 29.30
N ALA A 231 -8.82 50.86 28.18
CA ALA A 231 -8.10 51.71 27.24
C ALA A 231 -7.81 53.06 27.91
N ARG A 232 -6.57 53.25 28.35
CA ARG A 232 -6.09 54.54 28.84
C ARG A 232 -5.83 55.45 27.64
N ARG A 233 -6.57 56.57 27.56
CA ARG A 233 -6.30 57.70 26.66
C ARG A 233 -4.83 58.12 26.76
N ILE A 234 -4.16 58.23 25.62
CA ILE A 234 -2.92 58.98 25.46
C ILE A 234 -3.33 60.46 25.31
N PRO A 235 -2.91 61.39 26.20
CA PRO A 235 -2.99 62.80 25.93
C PRO A 235 -1.79 63.21 25.06
N THR A 236 -2.07 63.96 24.00
CA THR A 236 -1.12 64.75 23.22
C THR A 236 -0.40 65.76 24.12
N SER A 237 0.91 65.94 23.93
CA SER A 237 1.59 67.18 24.29
C SER A 237 2.50 67.65 23.16
N HIS A 238 2.26 68.87 22.71
CA HIS A 238 3.09 69.64 21.80
C HIS A 238 4.48 69.93 22.39
N ARG A 239 5.53 69.66 21.60
CA ARG A 239 6.47 70.66 21.09
C ARG A 239 7.17 70.13 19.85
#